data_AF-A0A6I5CSP8-F1
#
_entry.id   AF-A0A6I5CSP8-F1
#
_cell.length_a   1.000
_cell.length_b   1.000
_cell.length_c   1.000
_cell.angle_alpha   90.00
_cell.angle_beta   90.00
_cell.angle_gamma   90.00
#
_symmetry.space_group_name_H-M   'P 1'
#
loop_
_entity.id
_entity.type
_entity.pdbx_description
1 polymer ?
#
loop_
_entity_poly.entity_id
_entity_poly.type
_entity_poly.pdbx_seq_one_letter_code
_entity_poly.pdbx_strand_id
1 'polypeptide(L)'
;GERADALARLGATVRAAGADLGVRLDPVGERLVLVDDRGEPVDDGRAVLIHAALAARHHGRGRIVLPVTVSRTAETLAARHGARVHRVGTSPAALAEA
;
A
#
# COMPACT_ATOMS: atom_id res chain seq x y z
N GLY A 1 -17.24 13.19 -6.74
CA GLY A 1 -17.87 12.10 -5.95
C GLY A 1 -17.13 12.04 -4.64
N GLU A 2 -17.81 11.92 -3.50
CA GLU A 2 -17.28 12.35 -2.18
C GLU A 2 -15.83 11.92 -1.90
N ARG A 3 -15.48 10.67 -2.20
CA ARG A 3 -14.11 10.16 -2.06
C ARG A 3 -13.10 10.84 -2.98
N ALA A 4 -13.43 11.01 -4.25
CA ALA A 4 -12.56 11.69 -5.22
C ALA A 4 -12.34 13.14 -4.80
N ASP A 5 -13.37 13.81 -4.31
CA ASP A 5 -13.30 15.20 -3.88
C ASP A 5 -12.44 15.34 -2.60
N ALA A 6 -12.53 14.37 -1.69
CA ALA A 6 -11.65 14.31 -0.51
C ALA A 6 -10.18 14.09 -0.88
N LEU A 7 -9.90 13.23 -1.86
CA LEU A 7 -8.53 13.00 -2.34
C LEU A 7 -7.98 14.21 -3.09
N ALA A 8 -8.80 14.90 -3.89
CA ALA A 8 -8.41 16.13 -4.55
C ALA A 8 -8.03 17.23 -3.52
N ARG A 9 -8.81 17.36 -2.44
CA ARG A 9 -8.48 18.27 -1.34
C ARG A 9 -7.18 17.89 -0.64
N LEU A 10 -6.98 16.60 -0.33
CA LEU A 10 -5.72 16.14 0.26
C LEU A 10 -4.52 16.46 -0.65
N GLY A 11 -4.63 16.20 -1.96
CA GLY A 11 -3.57 16.52 -2.91
C GLY A 11 -3.26 18.01 -3.01
N ALA A 12 -4.29 18.86 -2.97
CA ALA A 12 -4.09 20.31 -2.90
C ALA A 12 -3.34 20.71 -1.61
N THR A 13 -3.69 20.12 -0.47
CA THR A 13 -3.00 20.36 0.81
C THR A 13 -1.53 19.93 0.76
N VAL A 14 -1.24 18.74 0.21
CA VAL A 14 0.15 18.25 0.08
C VAL A 14 0.99 19.23 -0.73
N ARG A 15 0.49 19.66 -1.90
CA ARG A 15 1.18 20.64 -2.75
C ARG A 15 1.37 21.99 -2.05
N ALA A 16 0.34 22.49 -1.38
CA ALA A 16 0.40 23.77 -0.69
C ALA A 16 1.37 23.77 0.50
N ALA A 17 1.48 22.63 1.19
CA ALA A 17 2.41 22.44 2.30
C ALA A 17 3.84 22.11 1.86
N GLY A 18 4.07 21.75 0.59
CA GLY A 18 5.34 21.21 0.12
C GLY A 18 5.71 19.90 0.82
N ALA A 19 4.71 19.08 1.17
CA ALA A 19 4.91 17.84 1.90
C ALA A 19 5.33 16.69 0.97
N ASP A 20 6.12 15.75 1.51
CA ASP A 20 6.60 14.58 0.74
C ASP A 20 5.51 13.50 0.54
N LEU A 21 4.46 13.51 1.37
CA LEU A 21 3.39 12.50 1.35
C LEU A 21 2.12 12.99 2.06
N GLY A 22 0.97 12.64 1.51
CA GLY A 22 -0.34 12.71 2.17
C GLY A 22 -0.92 11.33 2.46
N VAL A 23 -1.62 11.18 3.59
CA VAL A 23 -2.30 9.94 3.96
C VAL A 23 -3.75 10.24 4.32
N ARG A 24 -4.68 9.44 3.79
CA ARG A 24 -6.08 9.44 4.20
C ARG A 24 -6.47 8.07 4.74
N LEU A 25 -7.10 8.07 5.91
CA LEU A 25 -7.84 6.94 6.44
C LEU A 25 -9.33 7.14 6.16
N ASP A 26 -10.08 6.07 5.90
CA ASP A 26 -11.53 6.14 5.97
C ASP A 26 -11.99 6.31 7.44
N PRO A 27 -13.26 6.69 7.68
CA PRO A 27 -13.72 6.99 9.05
C PRO A 27 -13.60 5.84 10.04
N VAL A 28 -13.59 4.59 9.55
CA VAL A 28 -13.47 3.38 10.38
C VAL A 28 -12.02 2.88 10.52
N GLY A 29 -11.08 3.47 9.78
CA GLY A 29 -9.65 3.14 9.85
C GLY A 29 -9.23 1.88 9.10
N GLU A 30 -10.08 1.33 8.24
CA GLU A 30 -9.81 0.09 7.50
C GLU A 30 -9.11 0.35 6.17
N ARG A 31 -9.35 1.51 5.56
CA ARG A 31 -8.77 1.86 4.25
C ARG A 31 -7.80 3.03 4.34
N LEU A 32 -6.57 2.76 3.91
CA LEU A 32 -5.53 3.76 3.71
C LEU A 32 -5.40 4.13 2.23
N VAL A 33 -5.26 5.44 1.94
CA VAL A 33 -4.91 5.96 0.62
C VAL A 33 -3.73 6.90 0.76
N LEU A 34 -2.74 6.74 -0.11
CA LEU A 34 -1.56 7.58 -0.21
C LEU A 34 -1.73 8.61 -1.31
N VAL A 35 -1.17 9.80 -1.10
CA VAL A 35 -1.02 10.87 -2.09
C VAL A 35 0.45 11.26 -2.13
N ASP A 36 1.06 11.27 -3.31
CA ASP A 36 2.48 11.61 -3.47
C ASP A 36 2.75 13.11 -3.31
N ASP A 37 4.03 13.49 -3.38
CA ASP A 37 4.53 14.86 -3.29
C ASP A 37 3.96 15.80 -4.37
N ARG A 38 3.47 15.25 -5.49
CA ARG A 38 2.80 15.99 -6.56
C ARG A 38 1.32 16.20 -6.28
N GLY A 39 0.81 15.66 -5.18
CA GLY A 39 -0.59 15.69 -4.81
C GLY A 39 -1.44 14.72 -5.62
N GLU A 40 -0.83 13.68 -6.20
CA GLU A 40 -1.52 12.65 -6.98
C GLU A 40 -1.78 11.38 -6.13
N PRO A 41 -2.98 10.79 -6.19
CA PRO A 41 -3.25 9.54 -5.50
C PRO A 41 -2.39 8.39 -6.01
N VAL A 42 -1.83 7.61 -5.08
CA VAL A 42 -1.18 6.34 -5.40
C VAL A 42 -2.27 5.27 -5.55
N ASP A 43 -2.26 4.52 -6.66
CA ASP A 43 -3.22 3.43 -6.86
C ASP A 43 -2.99 2.27 -5.88
N ASP A 44 -4.06 1.51 -5.61
CA ASP A 44 -4.06 0.41 -4.64
C ASP A 44 -2.98 -0.65 -4.95
N GLY A 45 -2.68 -0.90 -6.24
CA GLY A 45 -1.66 -1.86 -6.66
C GLY A 45 -0.25 -1.42 -6.26
N ARG A 46 0.09 -0.14 -6.54
CA ARG A 46 1.35 0.46 -6.07
C ARG A 46 1.41 0.56 -4.55
N ALA A 47 0.32 0.93 -3.88
CA ALA A 47 0.26 1.06 -2.43
C ALA A 47 0.57 -0.28 -1.73
N VAL A 48 0.01 -1.40 -2.20
CA VAL A 48 0.32 -2.74 -1.66
C VAL A 48 1.80 -3.09 -1.84
N LEU A 49 2.41 -2.75 -2.98
CA LEU A 49 3.84 -3.00 -3.20
C LEU A 49 4.74 -2.15 -2.28
N ILE A 50 4.36 -0.90 -2.01
CA ILE A 50 5.04 -0.04 -1.03
C ILE A 50 4.97 -0.69 0.36
N HIS A 51 3.79 -1.12 0.79
CA HIS A 51 3.63 -1.80 2.08
C HIS A 51 4.43 -3.10 2.16
N ALA A 52 4.42 -3.93 1.10
CA ALA A 52 5.21 -5.16 1.07
C ALA A 52 6.71 -4.88 1.18
N ALA A 53 7.22 -3.86 0.48
CA ALA A 53 8.63 -3.46 0.57
C ALA A 53 8.99 -2.95 1.97
N LEU A 54 8.12 -2.13 2.60
CA LEU A 54 8.31 -1.63 3.95
C LEU A 54 8.32 -2.76 4.99
N ALA A 55 7.36 -3.69 4.88
CA ALA A 55 7.28 -4.86 5.75
C ALA A 55 8.52 -5.75 5.60
N ALA A 56 8.94 -6.04 4.35
CA ALA A 56 10.14 -6.82 4.07
C ALA A 56 11.38 -6.17 4.69
N ARG A 57 11.53 -4.85 4.53
CA ARG A 57 12.66 -4.08 5.05
C ARG A 57 12.69 -4.08 6.58
N HIS A 58 11.54 -3.96 7.24
CA HIS A 58 11.48 -3.81 8.70
C HIS A 58 11.56 -5.16 9.43
N HIS A 59 10.95 -6.22 8.88
CA HIS A 59 10.92 -7.54 9.51
C HIS A 59 12.01 -8.50 8.98
N GLY A 60 12.69 -8.17 7.88
CA GLY A 60 13.82 -8.93 7.35
C GLY A 60 13.42 -10.28 6.73
N ARG A 61 14.13 -11.35 7.10
CA ARG A 61 14.00 -12.72 6.53
C ARG A 61 12.71 -13.42 6.98
N GLY A 62 11.57 -12.97 6.45
CA GLY A 62 10.24 -13.49 6.77
C GLY A 62 9.40 -13.85 5.54
N ARG A 63 8.13 -14.15 5.79
CA ARG A 63 7.11 -14.47 4.79
C ARG A 63 6.10 -13.32 4.71
N ILE A 64 5.84 -12.82 3.50
CA ILE A 64 4.80 -11.82 3.24
C ILE A 64 3.66 -12.51 2.51
N VAL A 65 2.49 -12.58 3.14
CA VAL A 65 1.29 -13.17 2.54
C VAL A 65 0.62 -12.12 1.66
N LEU A 66 0.36 -12.45 0.39
CA LEU A 66 -0.31 -11.56 -0.56
C LEU A 66 -1.32 -12.33 -1.42
N PRO A 67 -2.46 -11.72 -1.80
CA PRO A 67 -3.35 -12.30 -2.80
C PRO A 67 -2.64 -12.62 -4.12
N VAL A 68 -3.12 -13.64 -4.84
CA VAL A 68 -2.67 -13.97 -6.20
C VAL A 68 -2.86 -12.83 -7.22
N THR A 69 -3.71 -11.85 -6.93
CA THR A 69 -3.97 -10.68 -7.79
C THR A 69 -2.92 -9.58 -7.70
N VAL A 70 -2.09 -9.57 -6.65
CA VAL A 70 -1.03 -8.55 -6.49
C VAL A 70 0.08 -8.80 -7.50
N SER A 71 0.69 -7.74 -8.04
CA SER A 71 1.78 -7.84 -9.02
C SER A 71 2.93 -8.77 -8.56
N ARG A 72 3.57 -9.45 -9.53
CA ARG A 72 4.79 -10.26 -9.32
C ARG A 72 6.04 -9.44 -8.98
N THR A 73 5.94 -8.10 -9.05
CA THR A 73 7.00 -7.21 -8.54
C THR A 73 7.22 -7.39 -7.03
N ALA A 74 6.21 -7.88 -6.30
CA ALA A 74 6.30 -8.11 -4.86
C ALA A 74 7.43 -9.08 -4.49
N GLU A 75 7.64 -10.14 -5.26
CA GLU A 75 8.70 -11.13 -5.04
C GLU A 75 10.08 -10.49 -5.13
N THR A 76 10.30 -9.65 -6.15
CA THR A 76 11.56 -8.91 -6.32
C THR A 76 11.79 -7.95 -5.17
N LEU A 77 10.76 -7.22 -4.72
CA LEU A 77 10.87 -6.28 -3.60
C LEU A 77 11.14 -7.01 -2.27
N ALA A 78 10.46 -8.12 -2.02
CA ALA A 78 10.65 -8.95 -0.83
C ALA A 78 12.07 -9.56 -0.80
N ALA A 79 12.53 -10.09 -1.94
CA ALA A 79 13.84 -10.73 -2.06
C ALA A 79 15.01 -9.77 -1.76
N ARG A 80 14.88 -8.47 -2.09
CA ARG A 80 15.88 -7.44 -1.74
C ARG A 80 16.17 -7.35 -0.24
N HIS A 81 15.21 -7.76 0.60
CA HIS A 81 15.32 -7.74 2.05
C HIS A 81 15.36 -9.16 2.66
N GLY A 82 15.56 -10.19 1.82
CA GLY A 82 15.63 -11.58 2.27
C GLY A 82 14.29 -12.23 2.61
N ALA A 83 13.17 -11.56 2.31
CA ALA A 83 11.83 -12.10 2.51
C ALA A 83 11.37 -12.96 1.31
N ARG A 84 10.29 -13.71 1.51
CA ARG A 84 9.59 -14.51 0.48
C ARG A 84 8.12 -14.13 0.44
N VAL A 85 7.53 -14.10 -0.75
CA VAL A 85 6.08 -13.91 -0.90
C VAL A 85 5.38 -15.27 -0.86
N HIS A 86 4.30 -15.37 -0.09
CA HIS A 86 3.39 -16.51 -0.08
C HIS A 86 2.04 -16.08 -0.65
N ARG A 87 1.60 -16.76 -1.71
CA ARG A 87 0.41 -16.38 -2.47
C ARG A 87 -0.81 -17.14 -1.98
N VAL A 88 -1.90 -16.42 -1.75
CA VAL A 88 -3.18 -16.97 -1.30
C VAL A 88 -4.35 -16.50 -2.16
N GLY A 89 -5.52 -17.12 -2.00
CA GLY A 89 -6.76 -16.65 -2.60
C GLY A 89 -7.13 -15.22 -2.16
N THR A 90 -8.08 -14.60 -2.85
CA THR A 90 -8.48 -13.19 -2.57
C THR A 90 -9.49 -13.05 -1.43
N SER A 91 -9.90 -14.14 -0.78
CA SER A 91 -10.86 -14.06 0.33
C SER A 91 -10.18 -13.52 1.60
N PRO A 92 -10.90 -12.76 2.44
CA PRO A 92 -10.36 -12.33 3.73
C PRO A 92 -9.88 -13.50 4.61
N ALA A 93 -10.62 -14.61 4.62
CA ALA A 93 -10.25 -15.83 5.34
C ALA A 93 -8.92 -16.41 4.84
N ALA A 94 -8.71 -16.49 3.51
CA ALA A 94 -7.46 -16.99 2.95
C ALA A 94 -6.24 -16.12 3.31
N LEU A 95 -6.43 -14.81 3.55
CA LEU A 95 -5.37 -13.94 4.07
C LEU A 95 -5.14 -14.13 5.56
N ALA A 96 -6.20 -14.28 6.35
CA ALA A 96 -6.12 -14.37 7.81
C ALA A 96 -5.55 -15.72 8.31
N GLU A 97 -5.77 -16.79 7.56
CA GLU A 97 -5.38 -18.16 7.95
C GLU A 97 -3.95 -18.56 7.53
N ALA A 98 -3.26 -17.74 6.75
CA ALA A 98 -2.01 -18.08 6.08
C ALA A 98 -0.72 -17.90 6.92
#